data_AF-A0A818YZ72-F1
#
_entry.id   AF-A0A818YZ72-F1
#
_cell.length_a   1.000
_cell.length_b   1.000
_cell.length_c   1.000
_cell.angle_alpha   90.00
_cell.angle_beta   90.00
_cell.angle_gamma   90.00
#
_symmetry.space_group_name_H-M   'P 1'
#
loop_
_entity.id
_entity.type
_entity.pdbx_description
1 polymer ?
#
loop_
_entity_poly.entity_id
_entity_poly.type
_entity_poly.pdbx_seq_one_letter_code
_entity_poly.pdbx_strand_id
1 'polypeptide(L)'
;MNFESLANELLIDLFEFLSSVHLLNAFHDLNSRIDSLLLIHFRTHGLDFRSILKHDFLTICRHLSIIANQIHSLYLSEKDDTPGQVDQFYSHDFTLRHFTALQSLSIYHLHSDDAMNKILLDLPHLSNITHLTFDECYFAYDEAEALTFMNIIWSLPKLTHCYMKIQFKSHIYFPISTIISSTIEHLSISDIEPQFNEMTRLLQTTPYLQ
;
A
#
# COMPACT_ATOMS: atom_id res chain seq x y z
N MET A 1 -25.51 -11.45 28.46
CA MET A 1 -24.18 -12.04 28.17
C MET A 1 -23.14 -11.00 28.50
N ASN A 2 -22.12 -11.31 29.29
CA ASN A 2 -21.03 -10.39 29.53
C ASN A 2 -19.95 -10.67 28.48
N PHE A 3 -19.74 -9.76 27.53
CA PHE A 3 -18.74 -9.92 26.47
C PHE A 3 -17.33 -10.17 27.06
N GLU A 4 -17.10 -9.63 28.26
CA GLU A 4 -15.88 -9.84 29.06
C GLU A 4 -15.63 -11.30 29.48
N SER A 5 -16.65 -12.15 29.48
CA SER A 5 -16.49 -13.57 29.81
C SER A 5 -16.16 -14.46 28.60
N LEU A 6 -16.23 -13.93 27.37
CA LEU A 6 -15.88 -14.71 26.18
C LEU A 6 -14.37 -14.96 26.16
N ALA A 7 -13.90 -16.10 25.63
CA ALA A 7 -12.48 -16.38 25.51
C ALA A 7 -11.84 -15.55 24.37
N ASN A 8 -10.55 -15.19 24.50
CA ASN A 8 -9.85 -14.40 23.48
C ASN A 8 -9.79 -15.16 22.15
N GLU A 9 -9.58 -16.46 22.23
CA GLU A 9 -9.49 -17.38 21.08
C GLU A 9 -10.78 -17.34 20.26
N LEU A 10 -11.94 -17.36 20.93
CA LEU A 10 -13.24 -17.26 20.25
C LEU A 10 -13.44 -15.90 19.57
N LEU A 11 -12.94 -14.81 20.16
CA LEU A 11 -13.01 -13.49 19.54
C LEU A 11 -12.11 -13.41 18.30
N ILE A 12 -10.89 -13.95 18.39
CA ILE A 12 -9.95 -13.99 17.25
C ILE A 12 -10.52 -14.87 16.14
N ASP A 13 -11.07 -16.05 16.47
CA ASP A 13 -11.73 -16.91 15.49
C ASP A 13 -12.89 -16.19 14.78
N LEU A 14 -13.66 -15.37 15.50
CA LEU A 14 -14.71 -14.54 14.91
C LEU A 14 -14.13 -13.44 14.00
N PHE A 15 -12.97 -12.88 14.34
CA PHE A 15 -12.33 -11.83 13.56
C PHE A 15 -11.90 -12.32 12.18
N GLU A 16 -11.52 -13.59 12.04
CA GLU A 16 -11.17 -14.19 10.74
C GLU A 16 -12.32 -14.17 9.71
N PHE A 17 -13.57 -14.02 10.15
CA PHE A 17 -14.73 -13.93 9.25
C PHE A 17 -15.11 -12.50 8.87
N LEU A 18 -14.41 -11.50 9.43
CA LEU A 18 -14.72 -10.09 9.24
C LEU A 18 -13.53 -9.37 8.60
N SER A 19 -13.81 -8.39 7.75
CA SER A 19 -12.77 -7.51 7.24
C SER A 19 -12.25 -6.61 8.37
N SER A 20 -11.00 -6.16 8.27
CA SER A 20 -10.43 -5.21 9.24
C SER A 20 -11.28 -3.94 9.40
N VAL A 21 -11.96 -3.57 8.33
CA VAL A 21 -12.95 -2.50 8.26
C VAL A 21 -14.16 -2.77 9.17
N HIS A 22 -14.80 -3.92 9.00
CA HIS A 22 -15.92 -4.32 9.85
C HIS A 22 -15.51 -4.44 11.32
N LEU A 23 -14.29 -4.94 11.55
CA LEU A 23 -13.75 -5.08 12.89
C LEU A 23 -13.56 -3.73 13.58
N LEU A 24 -12.95 -2.76 12.91
CA LEU A 24 -12.83 -1.40 13.44
C LEU A 24 -14.20 -0.79 13.73
N ASN A 25 -15.13 -0.86 12.79
CA ASN A 25 -16.45 -0.24 12.96
C ASN A 25 -17.27 -0.90 14.09
N ALA A 26 -17.14 -2.20 14.30
CA ALA A 26 -17.96 -2.93 15.27
C ALA A 26 -17.35 -2.98 16.68
N PHE A 27 -16.01 -2.98 16.79
CA PHE A 27 -15.33 -3.36 18.03
C PHE A 27 -14.35 -2.32 18.58
N HIS A 28 -13.98 -1.31 17.80
CA HIS A 28 -13.06 -0.27 18.27
C HIS A 28 -13.70 0.55 19.41
N ASP A 29 -12.90 0.86 20.43
CA ASP A 29 -13.31 1.64 21.62
C ASP A 29 -14.43 0.96 22.44
N LEU A 30 -14.67 -0.34 22.23
CA LEU A 30 -15.64 -1.10 23.02
C LEU A 30 -15.09 -1.41 24.42
N ASN A 31 -13.83 -1.85 24.49
CA ASN A 31 -13.02 -1.93 25.71
C ASN A 31 -11.55 -2.20 25.35
N SER A 32 -10.65 -1.91 26.30
CA SER A 32 -9.20 -2.04 26.11
C SER A 32 -8.72 -3.45 25.77
N ARG A 33 -9.43 -4.49 26.22
CA ARG A 33 -9.11 -5.88 25.89
C ARG A 33 -9.40 -6.17 24.42
N ILE A 34 -10.55 -5.76 23.92
CA ILE A 34 -10.95 -5.93 22.52
C ILE A 34 -10.06 -5.10 21.61
N ASP A 35 -9.76 -3.85 21.98
CA ASP A 35 -8.79 -3.04 21.24
C ASP A 35 -7.43 -3.75 21.15
N SER A 36 -6.95 -4.34 22.25
CA SER A 36 -5.70 -5.11 22.23
C SER A 36 -5.76 -6.32 21.28
N LEU A 37 -6.90 -7.00 21.18
CA LEU A 37 -7.09 -8.11 20.25
C LEU A 37 -7.16 -7.64 18.80
N LEU A 38 -7.85 -6.53 18.51
CA LEU A 38 -7.86 -5.89 17.20
C LEU A 38 -6.45 -5.55 16.74
N LEU A 39 -5.62 -5.00 17.64
CA LEU A 39 -4.23 -4.68 17.35
C LEU A 39 -3.40 -5.92 17.02
N ILE A 40 -3.61 -7.04 17.72
CA ILE A 40 -2.96 -8.32 17.38
C ILE A 40 -3.40 -8.77 15.99
N HIS A 41 -4.70 -8.72 15.70
CA HIS A 41 -5.25 -9.12 14.42
C HIS A 41 -4.74 -8.23 13.26
N PHE A 42 -4.60 -6.91 13.43
CA PHE A 42 -4.10 -6.02 12.37
C PHE A 42 -2.60 -6.12 12.09
N ARG A 43 -1.84 -6.80 12.95
CA ARG A 43 -0.45 -7.15 12.65
C ARG A 43 -0.35 -8.30 11.64
N THR A 44 -1.32 -9.20 11.66
CA THR A 44 -1.36 -10.35 10.75
C THR A 44 -2.26 -10.10 9.55
N HIS A 45 -3.31 -9.29 9.71
CA HIS A 45 -4.27 -8.95 8.67
C HIS A 45 -4.15 -7.46 8.33
N GLY A 46 -3.73 -7.17 7.10
CA GLY A 46 -3.61 -5.80 6.63
C GLY A 46 -4.94 -5.07 6.55
N LEU A 47 -4.87 -3.75 6.56
CA LEU A 47 -6.03 -2.90 6.37
C LEU A 47 -6.37 -2.81 4.88
N ASP A 48 -7.42 -3.52 4.47
CA ASP A 48 -7.83 -3.64 3.07
C ASP A 48 -9.03 -2.75 2.74
N PHE A 49 -8.80 -1.74 1.91
CA PHE A 49 -9.82 -0.80 1.44
C PHE A 49 -10.26 -1.03 -0.02
N ARG A 50 -9.93 -2.18 -0.62
CA ARG A 50 -10.26 -2.45 -2.04
C ARG A 50 -11.74 -2.66 -2.32
N SER A 51 -12.55 -2.98 -1.31
CA SER A 51 -13.99 -3.29 -1.46
C SER A 51 -14.85 -2.65 -0.37
N ILE A 52 -14.38 -1.53 0.18
CA ILE A 52 -15.08 -0.79 1.24
C ILE A 52 -16.07 0.19 0.63
N LEU A 53 -17.22 0.39 1.28
CA LEU A 53 -18.14 1.46 0.90
C LEU A 53 -17.57 2.83 1.31
N LYS A 54 -17.78 3.85 0.48
CA LYS A 54 -17.26 5.21 0.73
C LYS A 54 -17.59 5.77 2.14
N HIS A 55 -18.79 5.50 2.64
CA HIS A 55 -19.21 5.98 3.96
C HIS A 55 -18.45 5.29 5.11
N ASP A 56 -18.19 3.99 4.97
CA ASP A 56 -17.37 3.23 5.92
C ASP A 56 -15.92 3.70 5.88
N PHE A 57 -15.39 3.99 4.69
CA PHE A 57 -14.03 4.50 4.52
C PHE A 57 -13.83 5.81 5.28
N LEU A 58 -14.72 6.79 5.07
CA LEU A 58 -14.66 8.08 5.78
C LEU A 58 -14.78 7.93 7.30
N THR A 59 -15.54 6.93 7.76
CA THR A 59 -15.69 6.64 9.18
C THR A 59 -14.38 6.10 9.75
N ILE A 60 -13.77 5.12 9.07
CA ILE A 60 -12.50 4.52 9.49
C ILE A 60 -11.34 5.51 9.42
N CYS A 61 -11.30 6.40 8.43
CA CYS A 61 -10.31 7.47 8.36
C CYS A 61 -10.24 8.29 9.65
N ARG A 62 -11.35 8.45 10.39
CA ARG A 62 -11.33 9.17 11.68
C ARG A 62 -10.62 8.41 12.80
N HIS A 63 -10.58 7.08 12.73
CA HIS A 63 -9.97 6.20 13.74
C HIS A 63 -8.54 5.78 13.36
N LEU A 64 -8.20 5.89 12.08
CA LEU A 64 -6.93 5.45 11.51
C LEU A 64 -5.70 6.05 12.21
N SER A 65 -5.77 7.28 12.73
CA SER A 65 -4.65 7.98 13.36
C SER A 65 -4.21 7.32 14.67
N ILE A 66 -5.14 6.64 15.33
CA ILE A 66 -4.91 5.95 16.60
C ILE A 66 -4.15 4.64 16.37
N ILE A 67 -4.37 3.99 15.23
CA ILE A 67 -3.87 2.64 14.93
C ILE A 67 -2.80 2.61 13.82
N ALA A 68 -2.58 3.71 13.09
CA ALA A 68 -1.74 3.75 11.88
C ALA A 68 -0.33 3.20 12.12
N ASN A 69 0.27 3.52 13.27
CA ASN A 69 1.60 3.05 13.64
C ASN A 69 1.69 1.54 13.95
N GLN A 70 0.57 0.82 13.88
CA GLN A 70 0.50 -0.63 14.13
C GLN A 70 0.14 -1.42 12.88
N ILE A 71 -0.29 -0.73 11.81
CA ILE A 71 -0.67 -1.36 10.55
C ILE A 71 0.58 -1.75 9.77
N HIS A 72 0.71 -3.04 9.47
CA HIS A 72 1.85 -3.59 8.74
C HIS A 72 1.59 -3.66 7.23
N SER A 73 0.33 -3.78 6.82
CA SER A 73 -0.07 -3.87 5.41
C SER A 73 -1.26 -2.98 5.14
N LEU A 74 -1.20 -2.19 4.05
CA LEU A 74 -2.26 -1.27 3.64
C LEU A 74 -2.59 -1.49 2.16
N TYR A 75 -3.87 -1.62 1.85
CA TYR A 75 -4.36 -1.77 0.49
C TYR A 75 -5.32 -0.62 0.18
N LEU A 76 -5.00 0.19 -0.82
CA LEU A 76 -5.82 1.32 -1.29
C LEU A 76 -6.29 1.05 -2.72
N SER A 77 -7.49 1.51 -3.07
CA SER A 77 -8.03 1.34 -4.42
C SER A 77 -8.95 2.46 -4.88
N GLU A 78 -8.84 2.84 -6.16
CA GLU A 78 -9.80 3.74 -6.82
C GLU A 78 -10.71 3.04 -7.84
N LYS A 79 -11.08 1.78 -7.57
CA LYS A 79 -12.11 1.08 -8.36
C LYS A 79 -13.44 1.84 -8.36
N ASP A 80 -14.35 1.46 -9.27
CA ASP A 80 -15.65 2.10 -9.49
C ASP A 80 -16.50 2.31 -8.22
N ASP A 81 -16.37 1.44 -7.21
CA ASP A 81 -17.09 1.56 -5.93
C ASP A 81 -16.45 2.58 -4.97
N THR A 82 -15.20 2.98 -5.20
CA THR A 82 -14.39 3.86 -4.35
C THR A 82 -13.61 4.94 -5.13
N PRO A 83 -14.24 5.71 -6.04
CA PRO A 83 -13.53 6.70 -6.84
C PRO A 83 -12.97 7.83 -5.96
N GLY A 84 -11.69 8.16 -6.17
CA GLY A 84 -10.96 9.19 -5.43
C GLY A 84 -10.67 8.83 -3.98
N GLN A 85 -10.74 7.55 -3.60
CA GLN A 85 -10.45 7.09 -2.24
C GLN A 85 -9.05 7.51 -1.77
N VAL A 86 -8.04 7.43 -2.65
CA VAL A 86 -6.67 7.80 -2.29
C VAL A 86 -6.57 9.30 -2.06
N ASP A 87 -7.19 10.12 -2.91
CA ASP A 87 -7.25 11.56 -2.65
C ASP A 87 -8.01 11.91 -1.36
N GLN A 88 -9.08 11.17 -1.04
CA GLN A 88 -9.80 11.30 0.22
C GLN A 88 -8.97 10.86 1.43
N PHE A 89 -8.14 9.82 1.28
CA PHE A 89 -7.18 9.42 2.31
C PHE A 89 -6.30 10.60 2.67
N TYR A 90 -5.71 11.26 1.67
CA TYR A 90 -4.82 12.41 1.87
C TYR A 90 -5.53 13.70 2.31
N SER A 91 -6.82 13.88 2.03
CA SER A 91 -7.54 15.12 2.38
C SER A 91 -7.83 15.30 3.87
N HIS A 92 -7.67 14.25 4.68
CA HIS A 92 -7.97 14.25 6.11
C HIS A 92 -6.71 14.44 6.98
N ASP A 93 -5.70 15.17 6.47
CA ASP A 93 -4.36 15.33 7.07
C ASP A 93 -3.64 13.98 7.34
N PHE A 94 -4.13 12.90 6.73
CA PHE A 94 -3.42 11.62 6.75
C PHE A 94 -2.33 11.64 5.70
N THR A 95 -1.16 11.19 6.14
CA THR A 95 -0.03 10.89 5.27
C THR A 95 0.37 9.46 5.52
N LEU A 96 0.96 8.80 4.53
CA LEU A 96 1.50 7.45 4.74
C LEU A 96 2.59 7.46 5.81
N ARG A 97 3.21 8.61 6.08
CA ARG A 97 4.24 8.81 7.12
C ARG A 97 3.76 8.44 8.53
N HIS A 98 2.46 8.47 8.80
CA HIS A 98 1.91 8.02 10.09
C HIS A 98 1.99 6.50 10.28
N PHE A 99 2.14 5.74 9.20
CA PHE A 99 2.21 4.29 9.20
C PHE A 99 3.65 3.82 9.36
N THR A 100 4.25 4.15 10.52
CA THR A 100 5.68 3.89 10.78
C THR A 100 6.05 2.40 10.82
N ALA A 101 5.09 1.52 11.08
CA ALA A 101 5.26 0.07 11.04
C ALA A 101 4.93 -0.56 9.68
N LEU A 102 4.58 0.25 8.66
CA LEU A 102 4.16 -0.28 7.36
C LEU A 102 5.29 -1.04 6.68
N GLN A 103 4.99 -2.28 6.31
CA GLN A 103 5.88 -3.20 5.59
C GLN A 103 5.38 -3.46 4.17
N SER A 104 4.07 -3.43 3.95
CA SER A 104 3.45 -3.63 2.65
C SER A 104 2.50 -2.50 2.31
N LEU A 105 2.68 -1.91 1.12
CA LEU A 105 1.74 -0.98 0.54
C LEU A 105 1.32 -1.49 -0.83
N SER A 106 0.01 -1.61 -1.04
CA SER A 106 -0.57 -2.04 -2.30
C SER A 106 -1.58 -1.02 -2.80
N ILE A 107 -1.39 -0.52 -4.01
CA ILE A 107 -2.21 0.49 -4.66
C ILE A 107 -2.84 -0.12 -5.91
N TYR A 108 -4.16 -0.02 -6.02
CA TYR A 108 -4.95 -0.65 -7.07
C TYR A 108 -5.74 0.40 -7.84
N HIS A 109 -5.74 0.33 -9.18
CA HIS A 109 -6.62 1.13 -10.03
C HIS A 109 -6.42 2.65 -9.84
N LEU A 110 -5.20 3.10 -9.52
CA LEU A 110 -4.93 4.52 -9.29
C LEU A 110 -4.71 5.25 -10.62
N HIS A 111 -5.50 6.29 -10.84
CA HIS A 111 -5.46 7.13 -12.05
C HIS A 111 -5.15 8.61 -11.77
N SER A 112 -5.05 8.99 -10.50
CA SER A 112 -4.75 10.35 -10.06
C SER A 112 -3.23 10.56 -9.95
N ASP A 113 -2.66 11.35 -10.87
CA ASP A 113 -1.25 11.75 -10.84
C ASP A 113 -0.91 12.50 -9.54
N ASP A 114 -1.83 13.35 -9.05
CA ASP A 114 -1.68 14.09 -7.80
C ASP A 114 -1.59 13.16 -6.58
N ALA A 115 -2.47 12.15 -6.52
CA ALA A 115 -2.44 11.15 -5.47
C ALA A 115 -1.13 10.34 -5.50
N MET A 116 -0.69 9.93 -6.69
CA MET A 116 0.58 9.23 -6.85
C MET A 116 1.77 10.10 -6.41
N ASN A 117 1.79 11.38 -6.78
CA ASN A 117 2.84 12.30 -6.36
C ASN A 117 2.91 12.43 -4.82
N LYS A 118 1.76 12.43 -4.13
CA LYS A 118 1.73 12.40 -2.65
C LYS A 118 2.28 11.09 -2.10
N ILE A 119 1.96 9.95 -2.70
CA ILE A 119 2.50 8.64 -2.32
C ILE A 119 4.03 8.64 -2.48
N LEU A 120 4.54 9.06 -3.63
CA LEU A 120 5.99 9.13 -3.91
C LEU A 120 6.72 10.05 -2.93
N LEU A 121 6.10 11.15 -2.51
CA LEU A 121 6.65 12.07 -1.51
C LEU A 121 6.74 11.42 -0.12
N ASP A 122 5.87 10.47 0.19
CA ASP A 122 5.83 9.79 1.49
C ASP A 122 6.69 8.53 1.54
N LEU A 123 6.84 7.80 0.42
CA LEU A 123 7.57 6.53 0.35
C LEU A 123 8.97 6.56 1.00
N PRO A 124 9.82 7.59 0.78
CA PRO A 124 11.14 7.66 1.41
C PRO A 124 11.11 7.68 2.94
N HIS A 125 9.98 8.08 3.55
CA HIS A 125 9.81 8.10 5.00
C HIS A 125 9.36 6.75 5.58
N LEU A 126 8.94 5.81 4.74
CA LEU A 126 8.45 4.50 5.14
C LEU A 126 9.61 3.50 5.29
N SER A 127 10.41 3.71 6.33
CA SER A 127 11.67 2.98 6.58
C SER A 127 11.57 1.45 6.75
N ASN A 128 10.35 0.91 6.82
CA ASN A 128 10.08 -0.51 7.02
C ASN A 128 9.43 -1.19 5.81
N ILE A 129 9.17 -0.45 4.72
CA ILE A 129 8.56 -1.02 3.52
C ILE A 129 9.49 -2.06 2.90
N THR A 130 8.96 -3.27 2.77
CA THR A 130 9.57 -4.43 2.14
C THR A 130 8.82 -4.87 0.90
N HIS A 131 7.52 -4.56 0.81
CA HIS A 131 6.66 -4.93 -0.30
C HIS A 131 5.95 -3.70 -0.88
N LEU A 132 6.05 -3.52 -2.19
CA LEU A 132 5.29 -2.54 -2.94
C LEU A 132 4.55 -3.20 -4.10
N THR A 133 3.28 -2.88 -4.23
CA THR A 133 2.43 -3.36 -5.32
C THR A 133 1.71 -2.17 -5.94
N PHE A 134 1.84 -2.01 -7.24
CA PHE A 134 1.01 -1.14 -8.05
C PHE A 134 0.30 -2.00 -9.08
N ASP A 135 -1.03 -2.08 -9.02
CA ASP A 135 -1.82 -2.97 -9.86
C ASP A 135 -2.88 -2.19 -10.63
N GLU A 136 -2.83 -2.29 -11.96
CA GLU A 136 -3.75 -1.63 -12.88
C GLU A 136 -3.77 -0.10 -12.72
N CYS A 137 -2.60 0.49 -12.45
CA CYS A 137 -2.45 1.94 -12.33
C CYS A 137 -2.15 2.59 -13.70
N TYR A 138 -2.60 3.83 -13.89
CA TYR A 138 -2.30 4.59 -15.11
C TYR A 138 -1.92 6.03 -14.76
N PHE A 139 -0.81 6.52 -15.31
CA PHE A 139 -0.30 7.87 -15.05
C PHE A 139 0.04 8.61 -16.34
N ALA A 140 -0.23 9.91 -16.36
CA ALA A 140 0.06 10.76 -17.52
C ALA A 140 1.50 11.32 -17.52
N TYR A 141 2.43 10.62 -16.87
CA TYR A 141 3.81 11.04 -16.70
C TYR A 141 4.59 11.13 -18.02
N ASP A 142 5.46 12.13 -18.10
CA ASP A 142 6.52 12.20 -19.08
C ASP A 142 7.74 11.32 -18.70
N GLU A 143 8.79 11.35 -19.53
CA GLU A 143 10.01 10.56 -19.30
C GLU A 143 10.78 10.93 -18.05
N ALA A 144 10.85 12.21 -17.71
CA ALA A 144 11.55 12.65 -16.52
C ALA A 144 10.77 12.26 -15.25
N GLU A 145 9.44 12.37 -15.28
CA GLU A 145 8.55 12.00 -14.18
C GLU A 145 8.55 10.48 -13.96
N ALA A 146 8.42 9.69 -15.02
CA ALA A 146 8.47 8.23 -14.94
C ALA A 146 9.84 7.72 -14.46
N LEU A 147 10.94 8.36 -14.87
CA LEU A 147 12.27 8.04 -14.34
C LEU A 147 12.39 8.40 -12.85
N THR A 148 11.82 9.53 -12.43
CA THR A 148 11.81 9.95 -11.02
C THR A 148 11.04 8.96 -10.16
N PHE A 149 9.86 8.53 -10.62
CA PHE A 149 9.07 7.46 -10.01
C PHE A 149 9.91 6.19 -9.78
N MET A 150 10.58 5.72 -10.82
CA MET A 150 11.41 4.51 -10.74
C MET A 150 12.60 4.69 -9.78
N ASN A 151 13.27 5.84 -9.82
CA ASN A 151 14.39 6.14 -8.92
C ASN A 151 13.98 6.16 -7.45
N ILE A 152 12.80 6.68 -7.13
CA ILE A 152 12.28 6.68 -5.76
C ILE A 152 12.10 5.24 -5.29
N ILE A 153 11.42 4.40 -6.06
CA ILE A 153 11.17 3.00 -5.71
C ILE A 153 12.49 2.23 -5.54
N TRP A 154 13.42 2.37 -6.49
CA TRP A 154 14.72 1.67 -6.46
C TRP A 154 15.62 2.15 -5.30
N SER A 155 15.39 3.34 -4.77
CA SER A 155 16.14 3.88 -3.64
C SER A 155 15.65 3.39 -2.27
N LEU A 156 14.52 2.67 -2.20
CA LEU A 156 13.94 2.25 -0.93
C LEU A 156 14.84 1.21 -0.24
N PRO A 157 15.29 1.47 1.00
CA PRO A 157 16.42 0.77 1.60
C PRO A 157 16.12 -0.64 2.10
N LYS A 158 14.84 -1.05 2.13
CA LYS A 158 14.41 -2.39 2.59
C LYS A 158 13.46 -3.06 1.60
N LEU A 159 13.24 -2.48 0.42
CA LEU A 159 12.29 -3.02 -0.54
C LEU A 159 12.85 -4.32 -1.11
N THR A 160 12.19 -5.44 -0.84
CA THR A 160 12.58 -6.77 -1.33
C THR A 160 11.65 -7.28 -2.42
N HIS A 161 10.37 -6.91 -2.36
CA HIS A 161 9.35 -7.33 -3.32
C HIS A 161 8.71 -6.12 -3.99
N CYS A 162 8.73 -6.10 -5.32
CA CYS A 162 8.11 -5.05 -6.11
C CYS A 162 7.27 -5.66 -7.25
N TYR A 163 5.99 -5.34 -7.26
CA TYR A 163 5.09 -5.66 -8.37
C TYR A 163 4.60 -4.36 -9.01
N MET A 164 4.72 -4.26 -10.33
CA MET A 164 4.30 -3.11 -11.11
C MET A 164 3.53 -3.54 -12.35
N LYS A 165 2.23 -3.27 -12.34
CA LYS A 165 1.36 -3.27 -13.52
C LYS A 165 0.87 -1.83 -13.70
N ILE A 166 1.72 -1.02 -14.31
CA ILE A 166 1.55 0.42 -14.45
C ILE A 166 1.64 0.78 -15.93
N GLN A 167 0.69 1.60 -16.39
CA GLN A 167 0.71 2.16 -17.74
C GLN A 167 1.05 3.65 -17.68
N PHE A 168 2.07 4.06 -18.42
CA PHE A 168 2.37 5.48 -18.63
C PHE A 168 1.82 5.92 -19.98
N LYS A 169 1.22 7.12 -20.05
CA LYS A 169 0.65 7.69 -21.29
C LYS A 169 1.63 7.70 -22.46
N SER A 170 2.91 7.91 -22.17
CA SER A 170 4.00 7.70 -23.10
C SER A 170 4.25 6.19 -23.25
N HIS A 171 3.43 5.49 -24.05
CA HIS A 171 3.55 4.06 -24.35
C HIS A 171 4.84 3.66 -25.10
N ILE A 172 5.86 4.52 -25.12
CA ILE A 172 6.98 4.49 -26.04
C ILE A 172 8.25 3.88 -25.40
N TYR A 173 8.35 3.83 -24.07
CA TYR A 173 9.54 3.27 -23.40
C TYR A 173 9.22 2.72 -22.01
N PHE A 174 10.03 1.77 -21.56
CA PHE A 174 10.06 1.32 -20.17
C PHE A 174 11.05 2.19 -19.38
N PRO A 175 10.62 2.99 -18.38
CA PRO A 175 11.53 3.82 -17.61
C PRO A 175 12.45 2.93 -16.77
N ILE A 176 13.75 3.01 -16.99
CA ILE A 176 14.73 2.24 -16.23
C ILE A 176 15.40 3.16 -15.23
N SER A 177 15.36 2.77 -13.95
CA SER A 177 16.02 3.52 -12.89
C SER A 177 17.51 3.76 -13.19
N THR A 178 18.02 4.92 -12.80
CA THR A 178 19.47 5.19 -12.76
C THR A 178 20.09 4.78 -11.42
N ILE A 179 19.27 4.36 -10.46
CA ILE A 179 19.69 3.91 -9.13
C ILE A 179 19.80 2.39 -9.16
N ILE A 180 20.86 1.87 -8.54
CA ILE A 180 21.02 0.43 -8.34
C ILE A 180 20.36 0.07 -7.02
N SER A 181 19.32 -0.76 -7.07
CA SER A 181 18.72 -1.32 -5.85
C SER A 181 19.62 -2.43 -5.32
N SER A 182 19.98 -2.36 -4.05
CA SER A 182 20.73 -3.42 -3.37
C SER A 182 19.86 -4.39 -2.60
N THR A 183 18.52 -4.28 -2.67
CA THR A 183 17.60 -5.03 -1.81
C THR A 183 16.47 -5.74 -2.54
N ILE A 184 16.10 -5.32 -3.75
CA ILE A 184 15.01 -5.97 -4.49
C ILE A 184 15.46 -7.38 -4.91
N GLU A 185 14.75 -8.37 -4.41
CA GLU A 185 14.97 -9.81 -4.66
C GLU A 185 13.90 -10.37 -5.60
N HIS A 186 12.68 -9.82 -5.54
CA HIS A 186 11.55 -10.24 -6.35
C HIS A 186 10.96 -9.03 -7.09
N LEU A 187 11.01 -9.08 -8.42
CA LEU A 187 10.48 -8.04 -9.29
C LEU A 187 9.54 -8.65 -10.32
N SER A 188 8.32 -8.15 -10.37
CA SER A 188 7.34 -8.51 -11.39
C SER A 188 6.84 -7.24 -12.06
N ILE A 189 6.98 -7.19 -13.38
CA ILE A 189 6.54 -6.07 -14.21
C ILE A 189 5.63 -6.65 -15.28
N SER A 190 4.41 -6.12 -15.36
CA SER A 190 3.37 -6.58 -16.29
C SER A 190 2.92 -5.44 -17.20
N ASP A 191 2.33 -5.79 -18.34
CA ASP A 191 1.79 -4.87 -19.35
C ASP A 191 2.82 -3.91 -19.98
N ILE A 192 4.09 -4.31 -19.97
CA ILE A 192 5.18 -3.58 -20.64
C ILE A 192 5.97 -4.58 -21.50
N GLU A 193 6.29 -4.18 -22.73
CA GLU A 193 7.14 -4.95 -23.64
C GLU A 193 8.54 -4.29 -23.71
N PRO A 194 9.46 -4.61 -22.77
CA PRO A 194 10.79 -4.02 -22.78
C PRO A 194 11.60 -4.49 -23.99
N GLN A 195 12.37 -3.58 -24.57
CA GLN A 195 13.40 -3.93 -25.53
C GLN A 195 14.55 -4.70 -24.85
N PHE A 196 15.32 -5.47 -25.62
CA PHE A 196 16.39 -6.33 -25.07
C PHE A 196 17.46 -5.56 -24.28
N ASN A 197 17.85 -4.37 -24.76
CA ASN A 197 18.77 -3.47 -24.07
C ASN A 197 18.17 -2.95 -22.75
N GLU A 198 16.85 -2.75 -22.69
CA GLU A 198 16.15 -2.31 -21.48
C GLU A 198 16.13 -3.40 -20.42
N MET A 199 15.87 -4.65 -20.80
CA MET A 199 16.00 -5.78 -19.89
C MET A 199 17.41 -5.91 -19.31
N THR A 200 18.45 -5.75 -20.16
CA THR A 200 19.84 -5.83 -19.71
C THR A 200 20.15 -4.76 -18.66
N ARG A 201 19.70 -3.52 -18.89
CA ARG A 201 19.87 -2.42 -17.93
C ARG A 201 19.07 -2.65 -16.65
N LEU A 202 17.85 -3.20 -16.74
CA LEU A 202 17.04 -3.53 -15.57
C LEU A 202 17.77 -4.53 -14.65
N LEU A 203 18.37 -5.57 -15.22
CA LEU A 203 19.17 -6.55 -14.47
C LEU A 203 20.42 -5.92 -13.84
N GLN A 204 21.05 -4.95 -14.50
CA GLN A 204 22.18 -4.20 -13.93
C GLN A 204 21.77 -3.32 -12.75
N THR A 205 20.57 -2.73 -12.81
CA THR A 205 20.02 -1.89 -11.74
C THR A 205 19.37 -2.67 -10.60
N THR A 206 19.16 -3.98 -10.80
CA THR A 206 18.53 -4.87 -9.81
C THR A 206 19.32 -6.19 -9.71
N PRO A 207 20.57 -6.15 -9.23
CA PRO A 207 21.50 -7.29 -9.31
C PRO A 207 21.15 -8.51 -8.44
N TYR A 208 20.20 -8.40 -7.51
CA TYR A 208 19.86 -9.44 -6.54
C TYR A 208 18.57 -10.22 -6.85
N LEU A 209 18.05 -10.11 -8.08
CA LEU A 209 16.86 -10.85 -8.49
C LEU A 209 17.08 -12.36 -8.42
N GLN A 210 16.12 -13.07 -7.80
CA GLN A 210 16.11 -14.53 -7.65
C GLN A 210 15.11 -15.20 -8.59
#